data_AF-A0A538FHI7-F1
#
_entry.id   AF-A0A538FHI7-F1
#
_cell.length_a   1.000
_cell.length_b   1.000
_cell.length_c   1.000
_cell.angle_alpha   90.00
_cell.angle_beta   90.00
_cell.angle_gamma   90.00
#
_symmetry.space_group_name_H-M   'P 1'
#
loop_
_entity.id
_entity.type
_entity.pdbx_description
1 polymer ?
#
loop_
_entity_poly.entity_id
_entity_poly.type
_entity_poly.pdbx_seq_one_letter_code
_entity_poly.pdbx_strand_id
1 'polypeptide(L)'
;MEQAVAAPSAANRRRTSIIVTASIAVALVAVSIVFAASAPWYYVFKMLHVGAAVVWVGGGLFITILAVLAELANDDDQLLQIGHWAETVAGRLFPVMSFVVLGFGIAMTMNGDIPYNQFWIIFGLVAWALSAATGIAFLGPESKRLNKAAAEHGPKAPEVQARLRRILFVVRVDVALMFLIVFDMVVKPFSWS
;
A
#
# COMPACT_ATOMS: atom_id res chain seq x y z
N MET A 1 -43.44 -19.19 27.36
CA MET A 1 -42.76 -17.89 27.59
C MET A 1 -41.57 -17.86 26.66
N GLU A 2 -41.78 -17.35 25.44
CA GLU A 2 -40.73 -17.18 24.44
C GLU A 2 -39.85 -16.01 24.89
N GLN A 3 -38.63 -16.27 25.36
CA GLN A 3 -37.67 -15.19 25.62
C GLN A 3 -37.26 -14.59 24.28
N ALA A 4 -37.79 -13.41 23.96
CA ALA A 4 -37.28 -12.61 22.87
C ALA A 4 -35.81 -12.27 23.16
N VAL A 5 -34.90 -12.95 22.46
CA VAL A 5 -33.46 -12.66 22.51
C VAL A 5 -33.27 -11.23 22.00
N ALA A 6 -33.07 -10.28 22.93
CA ALA A 6 -32.87 -8.89 22.60
C ALA A 6 -31.63 -8.76 21.69
N ALA A 7 -31.83 -8.22 20.48
CA ALA A 7 -30.73 -8.05 19.54
C ALA A 7 -29.62 -7.18 20.17
N PRO A 8 -28.34 -7.57 20.07
CA PRO A 8 -27.25 -6.82 20.69
C PRO A 8 -27.20 -5.38 20.16
N SER A 9 -26.94 -4.43 21.07
CA SER A 9 -26.87 -3.00 20.76
C SER A 9 -25.76 -2.68 19.75
N ALA A 10 -25.87 -1.58 19.02
CA ALA A 10 -24.88 -1.17 18.01
C ALA A 10 -23.47 -1.02 18.60
N ALA A 11 -23.36 -0.52 19.84
CA ALA A 11 -22.10 -0.45 20.57
C ALA A 11 -21.51 -1.85 20.85
N ASN A 12 -22.35 -2.82 21.20
CA ASN A 12 -21.92 -4.19 21.44
C ASN A 12 -21.44 -4.86 20.14
N ARG A 13 -22.14 -4.64 19.01
CA ARG A 13 -21.69 -5.13 17.69
C ARG A 13 -20.36 -4.52 17.26
N ARG A 14 -20.16 -3.21 17.45
CA ARG A 14 -18.90 -2.52 17.13
C ARG A 14 -17.74 -3.06 17.98
N ARG A 15 -17.97 -3.24 19.29
CA ARG A 15 -16.96 -3.80 20.20
C ARG A 15 -16.60 -5.23 19.81
N THR A 16 -17.59 -6.06 19.51
CA THR A 16 -17.37 -7.44 19.02
C THR A 16 -16.57 -7.45 17.72
N SER A 17 -16.90 -6.59 16.76
CA SER A 17 -16.15 -6.49 15.50
C SER A 17 -14.67 -6.11 15.72
N ILE A 18 -14.39 -5.14 16.60
CA ILE A 18 -13.02 -4.75 16.94
C ILE A 18 -12.28 -5.90 17.62
N ILE A 19 -12.92 -6.59 18.57
CA ILE A 19 -12.33 -7.74 19.26
C ILE A 19 -12.03 -8.86 18.27
N VAL A 20 -12.96 -9.19 17.38
CA VAL A 20 -12.75 -10.23 16.35
C VAL A 20 -11.58 -9.86 15.44
N THR A 21 -11.51 -8.61 14.98
CA THR A 21 -10.41 -8.13 14.14
C THR A 21 -9.07 -8.23 14.87
N ALA A 22 -9.03 -7.83 16.14
CA ALA A 22 -7.83 -7.92 16.97
C ALA A 22 -7.41 -9.38 17.19
N SER A 23 -8.36 -10.28 17.48
CA SER A 23 -8.08 -11.71 17.66
C SER A 23 -7.50 -12.36 16.40
N ILE A 24 -8.03 -12.03 15.22
CA ILE A 24 -7.50 -12.51 13.93
C ILE A 24 -6.08 -11.98 13.71
N ALA A 25 -5.83 -10.70 13.99
CA ALA A 25 -4.49 -10.12 13.87
C ALA A 25 -3.49 -10.78 14.82
N VAL A 26 -3.88 -11.05 16.07
CA VAL A 26 -3.04 -11.76 17.05
C VAL A 26 -2.73 -13.18 16.58
N ALA A 27 -3.73 -13.91 16.07
CA ALA A 27 -3.53 -15.25 15.54
C ALA A 27 -2.56 -15.25 14.34
N LEU A 28 -2.72 -14.29 13.42
CA LEU A 28 -1.82 -14.12 12.28
C LEU A 28 -0.37 -13.86 12.73
N VAL A 29 -0.18 -12.98 13.71
CA VAL A 29 1.15 -12.69 14.28
C VAL A 29 1.74 -13.92 14.94
N ALA A 30 0.97 -14.65 15.76
CA ALA A 30 1.43 -15.86 16.42
C ALA A 30 1.87 -16.93 15.42
N VAL A 31 1.08 -17.18 14.37
CA VAL A 31 1.44 -18.12 13.29
C VAL A 31 2.70 -17.65 12.57
N SER A 32 2.81 -16.36 12.27
CA SER A 32 3.99 -15.78 11.61
C SER A 32 5.26 -15.95 12.45
N ILE A 33 5.16 -15.80 13.78
CA ILE A 33 6.28 -16.03 14.71
C ILE A 33 6.68 -17.51 14.70
N VAL A 34 5.72 -18.43 14.74
CA VAL A 34 6.01 -19.87 14.68
C VAL A 34 6.74 -20.23 13.37
N PHE A 35 6.26 -19.73 12.24
CA PHE A 35 6.91 -19.96 10.94
C PHE A 35 8.32 -19.37 10.90
N ALA A 36 8.49 -18.15 11.40
CA ALA A 36 9.79 -17.49 11.45
C ALA A 36 10.79 -18.24 12.34
N ALA A 37 10.35 -18.74 13.50
CA ALA A 37 11.19 -19.51 14.42
C ALA A 37 11.66 -20.85 13.83
N SER A 38 10.90 -21.41 12.87
CA SER A 38 11.25 -22.66 12.19
C SER A 38 12.05 -22.50 10.89
N ALA A 39 12.30 -21.26 10.43
CA ALA A 39 12.86 -21.00 9.11
C ALA A 39 14.28 -20.41 9.19
N PRO A 40 15.15 -20.68 8.21
CA PRO A 40 16.40 -19.94 8.05
C PRO A 40 16.16 -18.44 7.88
N TRP A 41 17.08 -17.60 8.35
CA TRP A 41 16.97 -16.14 8.34
C TRP A 41 16.60 -15.55 6.98
N TYR A 42 17.16 -16.08 5.90
CA TYR A 42 16.80 -15.70 4.54
C TYR A 42 15.29 -15.73 4.28
N TYR A 43 14.61 -16.78 4.70
CA TYR A 43 13.16 -16.94 4.51
C TYR A 43 12.37 -16.03 5.44
N VAL A 44 12.87 -15.74 6.65
CA VAL A 44 12.28 -14.75 7.55
C VAL A 44 12.32 -13.36 6.92
N PHE A 45 13.47 -12.95 6.39
CA PHE A 45 13.60 -11.68 5.66
C PHE A 45 12.71 -11.65 4.42
N LYS A 46 12.63 -12.76 3.67
CA LYS A 46 11.73 -12.87 2.52
C LYS A 46 10.26 -12.72 2.90
N MET A 47 9.85 -13.34 4.02
CA MET A 47 8.48 -13.21 4.52
C MET A 47 8.15 -11.77 4.87
N LEU A 48 9.04 -11.07 5.59
CA LEU A 48 8.84 -9.67 5.98
C LEU A 48 8.88 -8.73 4.77
N HIS A 49 9.81 -8.96 3.83
CA HIS A 49 9.92 -8.22 2.58
C HIS A 49 8.64 -8.34 1.74
N VAL A 50 8.21 -9.58 1.44
CA VAL A 50 7.02 -9.82 0.62
C VAL A 50 5.75 -9.37 1.34
N GLY A 51 5.65 -9.57 2.66
CA GLY A 51 4.53 -9.07 3.46
C GLY A 51 4.38 -7.55 3.37
N ALA A 52 5.48 -6.80 3.52
CA ALA A 52 5.47 -5.35 3.35
C ALA A 52 5.15 -4.94 1.90
N ALA A 53 5.66 -5.68 0.91
CA ALA A 53 5.36 -5.44 -0.51
C ALA A 53 3.87 -5.65 -0.81
N VAL A 54 3.22 -6.67 -0.22
CA VAL A 54 1.78 -6.91 -0.36
C VAL A 54 0.97 -5.73 0.19
N VAL A 55 1.31 -5.22 1.37
CA VAL A 55 0.62 -4.06 1.95
C VAL A 55 0.82 -2.81 1.09
N TRP A 56 2.06 -2.58 0.62
CA TRP A 56 2.39 -1.40 -0.17
C TRP A 56 1.77 -1.43 -1.57
N VAL A 57 2.07 -2.46 -2.37
CA VAL A 57 1.58 -2.59 -3.76
C VAL A 57 0.08 -2.85 -3.78
N GLY A 58 -0.42 -3.75 -2.93
CA GLY A 58 -1.84 -4.08 -2.85
C GLY A 58 -2.68 -2.89 -2.37
N GLY A 59 -2.19 -2.15 -1.37
CA GLY A 59 -2.85 -0.93 -0.90
C GLY A 59 -2.91 0.15 -1.98
N GLY A 60 -1.80 0.39 -2.68
CA GLY A 60 -1.74 1.36 -3.79
C GLY A 60 -2.69 1.00 -4.93
N LEU A 61 -2.73 -0.27 -5.32
CA LEU A 61 -3.66 -0.77 -6.32
C LEU A 61 -5.11 -0.58 -5.89
N PHE A 62 -5.45 -0.96 -4.66
CA PHE A 62 -6.83 -0.86 -4.16
C PHE A 62 -7.36 0.58 -4.18
N ILE A 63 -6.57 1.55 -3.67
CA ILE A 63 -6.94 2.97 -3.71
C ILE A 63 -7.09 3.46 -5.16
N THR A 64 -6.21 3.00 -6.05
CA THR A 64 -6.28 3.37 -7.48
C THR A 64 -7.55 2.84 -8.13
N ILE A 65 -7.95 1.60 -7.84
CA ILE A 65 -9.20 1.03 -8.34
C ILE A 65 -10.40 1.83 -7.83
N LEU A 66 -10.44 2.16 -6.53
CA LEU A 66 -11.53 2.97 -5.97
C LEU A 66 -11.60 4.35 -6.65
N ALA A 67 -10.46 4.98 -6.91
CA ALA A 67 -10.43 6.27 -7.60
C ALA A 67 -10.93 6.15 -9.04
N VAL A 68 -10.53 5.11 -9.78
CA VAL A 68 -11.03 4.87 -11.14
C VAL A 68 -12.54 4.61 -11.14
N LEU A 69 -13.05 3.83 -10.20
CA LEU A 69 -14.49 3.58 -10.08
C LEU A 69 -15.27 4.86 -9.78
N ALA A 70 -14.74 5.72 -8.91
CA ALA A 70 -15.36 7.00 -8.60
C ALA A 70 -15.33 7.98 -9.79
N GLU A 71 -14.23 8.01 -10.58
CA GLU A 71 -14.17 8.75 -11.84
C GLU A 71 -15.20 8.25 -12.86
N LEU A 72 -15.34 6.93 -13.01
CA LEU A 72 -16.33 6.34 -13.92
C LEU A 72 -17.77 6.68 -13.49
N ALA A 73 -18.00 6.83 -12.19
CA ALA A 73 -19.29 7.23 -11.62
C ALA A 73 -19.54 8.75 -11.66
N ASN A 74 -18.53 9.56 -12.02
CA ASN A 74 -18.55 11.02 -11.87
C ASN A 74 -18.87 11.48 -10.43
N ASP A 75 -18.36 10.75 -9.43
CA ASP A 75 -18.56 11.04 -8.01
C ASP A 75 -17.36 11.81 -7.42
N ASP A 76 -17.40 13.13 -7.57
CA ASP A 76 -16.37 14.05 -7.08
C ASP A 76 -16.19 13.99 -5.56
N ASP A 77 -17.28 13.74 -4.82
CA ASP A 77 -17.26 13.70 -3.36
C ASP A 77 -16.55 12.43 -2.88
N GLN A 78 -16.81 11.29 -3.54
CA GLN A 78 -16.09 10.05 -3.29
C GLN A 78 -14.60 10.17 -3.65
N LEU A 79 -14.25 10.84 -4.76
CA LEU A 79 -12.86 11.07 -5.14
C LEU A 79 -12.08 11.88 -4.11
N LEU A 80 -12.71 12.93 -3.54
CA LEU A 80 -12.11 13.69 -2.45
C LEU A 80 -11.97 12.89 -1.17
N GLN A 81 -12.97 12.08 -0.84
CA GLN A 81 -12.87 11.19 0.32
C GLN A 81 -11.70 10.23 0.17
N ILE A 82 -11.52 9.64 -1.01
CA ILE A 82 -10.35 8.81 -1.34
C ILE A 82 -9.05 9.62 -1.23
N GLY A 83 -9.02 10.86 -1.72
CA GLY A 83 -7.88 11.78 -1.54
C GLY A 83 -7.53 12.06 -0.09
N HIS A 84 -8.53 12.16 0.79
CA HIS A 84 -8.33 12.31 2.24
C HIS A 84 -7.76 11.05 2.89
N TRP A 85 -8.25 9.86 2.53
CA TRP A 85 -7.68 8.58 2.97
C TRP A 85 -6.24 8.40 2.46
N ALA A 86 -5.98 8.82 1.22
CA ALA A 86 -4.65 8.79 0.63
C ALA A 86 -3.67 9.71 1.41
N GLU A 87 -4.09 10.93 1.78
CA GLU A 87 -3.24 11.81 2.59
C GLU A 87 -2.98 11.23 3.99
N THR A 88 -4.03 10.75 4.67
CA THR A 88 -3.96 10.42 6.10
C THR A 88 -3.38 9.04 6.37
N VAL A 89 -3.76 8.04 5.58
CA VAL A 89 -3.37 6.65 5.79
C VAL A 89 -2.23 6.30 4.85
N ALA A 90 -2.44 6.40 3.53
CA ALA A 90 -1.47 5.97 2.54
C ALA A 90 -0.17 6.78 2.61
N GLY A 91 -0.26 8.10 2.81
CA GLY A 91 0.88 9.01 2.95
C GLY A 91 1.81 8.70 4.13
N ARG A 92 1.38 7.88 5.10
CA ARG A 92 2.22 7.40 6.20
C ARG A 92 2.57 5.93 6.05
N LEU A 93 1.59 5.10 5.72
CA LEU A 93 1.75 3.66 5.65
C LEU A 93 2.65 3.24 4.49
N PHE A 94 2.46 3.80 3.29
CA PHE A 94 3.17 3.36 2.09
C PHE A 94 4.66 3.69 2.13
N PRO A 95 5.11 4.89 2.55
CA PRO A 95 6.54 5.15 2.72
C PRO A 95 7.17 4.18 3.73
N VAL A 96 6.53 3.93 4.88
CA VAL A 96 7.05 3.01 5.89
C VAL A 96 7.19 1.60 5.31
N MET A 97 6.14 1.07 4.67
CA MET A 97 6.19 -0.27 4.07
C MET A 97 7.22 -0.34 2.93
N SER A 98 7.37 0.72 2.14
CA SER A 98 8.37 0.84 1.07
C SER A 98 9.80 0.73 1.61
N PHE A 99 10.12 1.39 2.73
CA PHE A 99 11.42 1.25 3.37
C PHE A 99 11.63 -0.11 4.05
N VAL A 100 10.56 -0.72 4.59
CA VAL A 100 10.61 -2.09 5.11
C VAL A 100 10.94 -3.09 4.00
N VAL A 101 10.33 -2.95 2.82
CA VAL A 101 10.65 -3.73 1.62
C VAL A 101 12.14 -3.56 1.29
N LEU A 102 12.65 -2.33 1.16
CA LEU A 102 14.06 -2.11 0.87
C LEU A 102 14.99 -2.75 1.92
N GLY A 103 14.73 -2.50 3.20
CA GLY A 103 15.57 -3.00 4.30
C GLY A 103 15.67 -4.53 4.31
N PHE A 104 14.55 -5.23 4.19
CA PHE A 104 14.57 -6.69 4.12
C PHE A 104 15.07 -7.23 2.78
N GLY A 105 14.95 -6.46 1.69
CA GLY A 105 15.59 -6.76 0.41
C GLY A 105 17.11 -6.83 0.55
N ILE A 106 17.70 -5.80 1.16
CA ILE A 106 19.13 -5.74 1.47
C ILE A 106 19.52 -6.89 2.41
N ALA A 107 18.77 -7.12 3.48
CA ALA A 107 19.04 -8.22 4.42
C ALA A 107 19.05 -9.61 3.73
N MET A 108 18.15 -9.85 2.77
CA MET A 108 18.16 -11.08 1.97
C MET A 108 19.41 -11.20 1.10
N THR A 109 19.80 -10.13 0.42
CA THR A 109 21.00 -10.15 -0.44
C THR A 109 22.27 -10.42 0.36
N MET A 110 22.40 -9.81 1.55
CA MET A 110 23.53 -10.02 2.44
C MET A 110 23.54 -11.42 3.06
N ASN A 111 22.38 -11.97 3.43
CA ASN A 111 22.32 -13.28 4.06
C ASN A 111 22.44 -14.44 3.07
N GLY A 112 22.05 -14.22 1.81
CA GLY A 112 22.13 -15.23 0.74
C GLY A 112 23.34 -15.09 -0.18
N ASP A 113 24.30 -14.21 0.14
CA ASP A 113 25.46 -13.88 -0.70
C ASP A 113 25.08 -13.57 -2.16
N ILE A 114 23.94 -12.89 -2.36
CA ILE A 114 23.42 -12.59 -3.69
C ILE A 114 24.12 -11.33 -4.21
N PRO A 115 24.78 -11.38 -5.38
CA PRO A 115 25.49 -10.23 -5.92
C PRO A 115 24.51 -9.16 -6.43
N TYR A 116 24.82 -7.89 -6.21
CA TYR A 116 23.98 -6.75 -6.63
C TYR A 116 23.95 -6.48 -8.14
N ASN A 117 24.82 -7.14 -8.92
CA ASN A 117 24.91 -6.98 -10.37
C ASN A 117 23.76 -7.65 -11.15
N GLN A 118 22.83 -8.29 -10.43
CA GLN A 118 21.68 -8.94 -11.03
C GLN A 118 20.68 -7.90 -11.54
N PHE A 119 20.21 -8.08 -12.77
CA PHE A 119 19.27 -7.15 -13.41
C PHE A 119 18.06 -6.85 -12.51
N TRP A 120 17.45 -7.89 -11.93
CA TRP A 120 16.26 -7.75 -11.10
C TRP A 120 16.49 -6.97 -9.80
N ILE A 121 17.71 -6.99 -9.26
CA ILE A 121 18.08 -6.16 -8.11
C ILE A 121 18.23 -4.70 -8.55
N ILE A 122 18.96 -4.46 -9.64
CA ILE A 122 19.21 -3.11 -10.14
C ILE A 122 17.90 -2.44 -10.54
N PHE A 123 17.09 -3.12 -11.35
CA PHE A 123 15.79 -2.63 -11.77
C PHE A 123 14.89 -2.37 -10.56
N GLY A 124 14.78 -3.34 -9.65
CA GLY A 124 14.01 -3.19 -8.42
C GLY A 124 14.42 -1.98 -7.58
N LEU A 125 15.72 -1.74 -7.39
CA LEU A 125 16.22 -0.59 -6.62
C LEU A 125 15.94 0.75 -7.32
N VAL A 126 16.14 0.83 -8.63
CA VAL A 126 15.86 2.04 -9.42
C VAL A 126 14.37 2.35 -9.42
N ALA A 127 13.53 1.36 -9.71
CA ALA A 127 12.08 1.51 -9.73
C ALA A 127 11.52 1.84 -8.34
N TRP A 128 12.06 1.21 -7.28
CA TRP A 128 11.75 1.57 -5.89
C TRP A 128 12.10 3.03 -5.61
N ALA A 129 13.30 3.49 -6.00
CA ALA A 129 13.75 4.86 -5.74
C ALA A 129 12.86 5.88 -6.47
N LEU A 130 12.49 5.61 -7.73
CA LEU A 130 11.56 6.44 -8.51
C LEU A 130 10.19 6.53 -7.84
N SER A 131 9.65 5.42 -7.38
CA SER A 131 8.36 5.38 -6.69
C SER A 131 8.39 6.09 -5.35
N ALA A 132 9.40 5.81 -4.51
CA ALA A 132 9.58 6.48 -3.22
C ALA A 132 9.74 8.00 -3.40
N ALA A 133 10.52 8.44 -4.39
CA ALA A 133 10.68 9.85 -4.73
C ALA A 133 9.35 10.45 -5.21
N THR A 134 8.60 9.76 -6.06
CA THR A 134 7.28 10.20 -6.53
C THR A 134 6.29 10.34 -5.37
N GLY A 135 6.28 9.38 -4.44
CA GLY A 135 5.45 9.42 -3.24
C GLY A 135 5.77 10.61 -2.33
N ILE A 136 7.06 10.76 -1.97
CA ILE A 136 7.52 11.75 -0.98
C ILE A 136 7.53 13.17 -1.57
N ALA A 137 8.01 13.34 -2.79
CA ALA A 137 8.25 14.66 -3.38
C ALA A 137 7.05 15.20 -4.17
N PHE A 138 6.17 14.33 -4.68
CA PHE A 138 5.05 14.74 -5.53
C PHE A 138 3.68 14.39 -4.93
N LEU A 139 3.37 13.10 -4.75
CA LEU A 139 2.02 12.65 -4.37
C LEU A 139 1.60 13.17 -3.00
N GLY A 140 2.45 13.03 -1.96
CA GLY A 140 2.14 13.53 -0.62
C GLY A 140 1.85 15.04 -0.58
N PRO A 141 2.77 15.89 -1.07
CA PRO A 141 2.55 17.34 -1.14
C PRO A 141 1.34 17.74 -2.01
N GLU A 142 1.14 17.07 -3.14
CA GLU A 142 0.05 17.42 -4.07
C GLU A 142 -1.32 16.99 -3.53
N SER A 143 -1.43 15.86 -2.82
CA SER A 143 -2.64 15.47 -2.08
C SER A 143 -3.02 16.50 -1.02
N LYS A 144 -2.05 17.04 -0.28
CA LYS A 144 -2.31 18.11 0.71
C LYS A 144 -2.80 19.40 0.05
N ARG A 145 -2.22 19.77 -1.09
CA ARG A 145 -2.65 20.94 -1.88
C ARG A 145 -4.05 20.75 -2.46
N LEU A 146 -4.35 19.55 -2.97
CA LEU A 146 -5.68 19.18 -3.45
C LEU A 146 -6.73 19.35 -2.35
N ASN A 147 -6.48 18.76 -1.17
CA ASN A 147 -7.42 18.82 -0.05
C ASN A 147 -7.63 20.25 0.45
N LYS A 148 -6.58 21.07 0.48
CA LYS A 148 -6.68 22.49 0.79
C LYS A 148 -7.54 23.25 -0.24
N ALA A 149 -7.26 23.07 -1.53
CA ALA A 149 -8.01 23.74 -2.61
C ALA A 149 -9.48 23.30 -2.64
N ALA A 150 -9.76 22.03 -2.36
CA ALA A 150 -11.11 21.50 -2.26
C ALA A 150 -11.90 22.12 -1.08
N ALA A 151 -11.22 22.37 0.05
CA ALA A 151 -11.82 23.05 1.19
C ALA A 151 -12.10 24.55 0.92
N GLU A 152 -11.23 25.23 0.15
CA GLU A 152 -11.34 26.67 -0.13
C GLU A 152 -12.32 26.99 -1.27
N HIS A 153 -12.30 26.19 -2.35
CA HIS A 153 -13.01 26.49 -3.60
C HIS A 153 -14.13 25.49 -3.93
N GLY A 154 -14.25 24.44 -3.13
CA GLY A 154 -15.19 23.36 -3.33
C GLY A 154 -14.68 22.24 -4.26
N PRO A 155 -15.22 21.03 -4.14
CA PRO A 155 -14.82 19.84 -4.91
C PRO A 155 -14.83 20.00 -6.43
N LYS A 156 -15.76 20.82 -6.93
CA LYS A 156 -16.05 20.95 -8.36
C LYS A 156 -15.31 22.10 -9.03
N ALA A 157 -14.46 22.81 -8.28
CA ALA A 157 -13.67 23.89 -8.84
C ALA A 157 -12.72 23.34 -9.94
N PRO A 158 -12.58 24.04 -11.08
CA PRO A 158 -11.72 23.57 -12.19
C PRO A 158 -10.27 23.30 -11.78
N GLU A 159 -9.73 24.06 -10.83
CA GLU A 159 -8.37 23.85 -10.30
C GLU A 159 -8.25 22.52 -9.54
N VAL A 160 -9.23 22.20 -8.67
CA VAL A 160 -9.27 20.95 -7.89
C VAL A 160 -9.30 19.75 -8.83
N GLN A 161 -10.15 19.82 -9.85
CA GLN A 161 -10.29 18.77 -10.87
C GLN A 161 -9.04 18.60 -11.73
N ALA A 162 -8.32 19.69 -12.04
CA ALA A 162 -7.03 19.61 -12.73
C ALA A 162 -5.95 18.92 -11.87
N ARG A 163 -5.87 19.26 -10.59
CA ARG A 163 -4.93 18.62 -9.64
C ARG A 163 -5.24 17.14 -9.45
N LEU A 164 -6.53 16.81 -9.27
CA LEU A 164 -7.00 15.44 -9.12
C LEU A 164 -6.59 14.57 -10.32
N ARG A 165 -6.89 15.02 -11.55
CA ARG A 165 -6.49 14.29 -12.78
C ARG A 165 -4.99 14.06 -12.87
N ARG A 166 -4.19 15.06 -12.47
CA ARG A 166 -2.72 14.93 -12.45
C ARG A 166 -2.25 13.89 -11.42
N ILE A 167 -2.82 13.91 -10.21
CA ILE A 167 -2.53 12.91 -9.17
C ILE A 167 -2.88 11.52 -9.68
N LEU A 168 -4.08 11.34 -10.24
CA LEU A 168 -4.56 10.02 -10.69
C LEU A 168 -3.71 9.47 -11.83
N PHE A 169 -3.28 10.30 -12.78
CA PHE A 169 -2.34 9.88 -13.81
C PHE A 169 -1.03 9.37 -13.21
N VAL A 170 -0.42 10.13 -12.29
CA VAL A 170 0.86 9.76 -11.67
C VAL A 170 0.71 8.48 -10.83
N VAL A 171 -0.37 8.35 -10.06
CA VAL A 171 -0.65 7.14 -9.27
C VAL A 171 -0.79 5.91 -10.17
N ARG A 172 -1.47 6.01 -11.32
CA ARG A 172 -1.61 4.89 -12.25
C ARG A 172 -0.26 4.45 -12.83
N VAL A 173 0.60 5.41 -13.18
CA VAL A 173 1.97 5.12 -13.65
C VAL A 173 2.79 4.47 -12.54
N ASP A 174 2.71 4.98 -11.32
CA ASP A 174 3.41 4.44 -10.15
C ASP A 174 2.96 3.01 -9.83
N VAL A 175 1.65 2.72 -9.85
CA VAL A 175 1.12 1.37 -9.68
C VAL A 175 1.60 0.43 -10.79
N ALA A 176 1.62 0.86 -12.05
CA ALA A 176 2.15 0.05 -13.14
C ALA A 176 3.64 -0.28 -12.90
N LEU A 177 4.43 0.70 -12.46
CA LEU A 177 5.83 0.51 -12.08
C LEU A 177 5.97 -0.51 -10.93
N MET A 178 5.13 -0.43 -9.89
CA MET A 178 5.11 -1.41 -8.79
C MET A 178 4.85 -2.83 -9.28
N PHE A 179 3.93 -3.01 -10.21
CA PHE A 179 3.68 -4.32 -10.82
C PHE A 179 4.87 -4.82 -11.63
N LEU A 180 5.55 -3.93 -12.36
CA LEU A 180 6.79 -4.29 -13.06
C LEU A 180 7.87 -4.76 -12.07
N ILE A 181 8.02 -4.12 -10.90
CA ILE A 181 8.94 -4.60 -9.86
C ILE A 181 8.56 -6.02 -9.41
N VAL A 182 7.28 -6.26 -9.12
CA VAL A 182 6.82 -7.59 -8.68
C VAL A 182 7.11 -8.64 -9.76
N PHE A 183 6.81 -8.36 -11.02
CA PHE A 183 7.07 -9.28 -12.12
C PHE A 183 8.57 -9.52 -12.33
N ASP A 184 9.39 -8.47 -12.28
CA ASP A 184 10.84 -8.56 -12.38
C ASP A 184 11.44 -9.40 -11.25
N MET A 185 10.99 -9.22 -10.00
CA MET A 185 11.45 -9.98 -8.83
C MET A 185 11.07 -11.46 -8.88
N VAL A 186 9.96 -11.80 -9.55
CA VAL A 186 9.47 -13.18 -9.69
C VAL A 186 10.09 -13.88 -10.89
N VAL A 187 10.06 -13.22 -12.06
CA VAL A 187 10.53 -13.76 -13.33
C VAL A 187 12.05 -13.68 -13.47
N LYS A 188 12.72 -12.79 -12.73
CA LYS A 188 14.17 -12.61 -12.69
C LYS A 188 14.81 -12.72 -14.09
N PRO A 189 14.41 -11.86 -15.04
CA PRO A 189 14.87 -11.97 -16.41
C PRO A 189 16.40 -11.92 -16.48
N PHE A 190 16.98 -12.63 -17.45
CA PHE A 190 18.43 -12.71 -17.68
C PHE A 190 19.26 -13.38 -16.57
N SER A 191 18.61 -14.05 -15.60
CA SER A 191 19.30 -14.84 -14.56
C SER A 191 19.33 -16.35 -14.86
N TRP A 192 18.72 -16.78 -15.97
CA TRP A 192 18.54 -18.19 -16.34
C TRP A 192 19.58 -18.71 -17.33
N SER A 193 20.53 -17.86 -17.71
CA SER A 193 21.62 -18.11 -18.67
C SER A 193 22.96 -17.97 -17.98
#